data_AF-A0A954YTV9-F1
#
_entry.id   AF-A0A954YTV9-F1
#
_cell.length_a   1.000
_cell.length_b   1.000
_cell.length_c   1.000
_cell.angle_alpha   90.00
_cell.angle_beta   90.00
_cell.angle_gamma   90.00
#
_symmetry.space_group_name_H-M   'P 1'
#
loop_
_entity.id
_entity.type
_entity.pdbx_description
1 polymer ?
#
loop_
_entity_poly.entity_id
_entity_poly.type
_entity_poly.pdbx_seq_one_letter_code
_entity_poly.pdbx_strand_id
1 'polypeptide(L)'
;MRNSKPHNPIATFALACLCALAGLVGCDTASDPKNDSGTRISPVTVHLQPAAHLDAPLVGTERAYQPTCQFNIQSSNRDEILGIALFDIDASTTDFDRLKIRLASSTAKLPAQLIRLNATSPIANEAACPGEPLSAEALGFLSDGHGVFWIDSNSPSPETLKQRITVAIPSTMLTESVYLESYVDETSTGDPRGGDQLELVQDFFYLTVIGDSVMWGNGLLDGDKISTLVANSIESATGRKVIRTVYAMSGATLIRTPFDEVCTFRCSGEVPTAFRSINLQIDTIEHPDQSDLILMDGCINDVTLERILSTESTPEEIEYTTAYFCNDEMVATLDRLKDIAPQTPIIVTGYFPFVSSQSDFSGLLNWAQAQGFDVDNVNELGQIADTFAHHAEVFYDASTVALESAIANAVTRRENATDITLVDPGFGPEHAVFTEDSWVWDLRLDRELARRLGLDIGLVPEDPMLMFRVEACFEDGSISDPFTCLFASVGHPNVKGAKAYAEAIIKALKETNQLPQ
;
A
#
# COMPACT_ATOMS: atom_id res chain seq x y z
N MET A 1 -39.06 -38.02 28.38
CA MET A 1 -38.07 -39.13 28.41
C MET A 1 -36.74 -38.56 27.96
N ARG A 2 -35.69 -38.85 28.73
CA ARG A 2 -34.31 -38.34 28.56
C ARG A 2 -33.66 -38.90 27.29
N ASN A 3 -32.79 -38.12 26.67
CA ASN A 3 -31.50 -38.49 26.06
C ASN A 3 -30.91 -37.23 25.40
N SER A 4 -30.06 -36.47 26.09
CA SER A 4 -28.59 -36.61 26.16
C SER A 4 -27.89 -36.18 24.85
N LYS A 5 -27.49 -34.91 24.81
CA LYS A 5 -26.51 -34.35 23.87
C LYS A 5 -25.10 -34.88 24.22
N PRO A 6 -24.22 -35.16 23.24
CA PRO A 6 -22.81 -35.35 23.53
C PRO A 6 -22.13 -33.99 23.73
N HIS A 7 -21.35 -33.89 24.81
CA HIS A 7 -20.43 -32.79 25.07
C HIS A 7 -19.17 -32.98 24.22
N ASN A 8 -18.77 -31.94 23.49
CA ASN A 8 -17.52 -31.89 22.74
C ASN A 8 -16.44 -31.24 23.62
N PRO A 9 -15.34 -31.92 23.99
CA PRO A 9 -14.34 -31.40 24.92
C PRO A 9 -13.14 -30.85 24.13
N ILE A 10 -13.28 -29.68 23.51
CA ILE A 10 -12.15 -28.98 22.86
C ILE A 10 -11.98 -27.52 23.33
N ALA A 11 -12.95 -26.97 24.07
CA ALA A 11 -12.94 -25.56 24.48
C ALA A 11 -12.18 -25.25 25.80
N THR A 12 -11.13 -25.99 26.18
CA THR A 12 -10.45 -25.71 27.48
C THR A 12 -8.93 -25.88 27.47
N PHE A 13 -8.26 -25.84 26.31
CA PHE A 13 -6.79 -25.97 26.26
C PHE A 13 -6.02 -24.86 25.51
N ALA A 14 -6.69 -23.77 25.12
CA ALA A 14 -6.07 -22.68 24.35
C ALA A 14 -5.72 -21.41 25.15
N LEU A 15 -5.65 -21.46 26.49
CA LEU A 15 -5.35 -20.25 27.31
C LEU A 15 -4.16 -20.39 28.27
N ALA A 16 -3.29 -21.39 28.09
CA ALA A 16 -2.21 -21.70 29.04
C ALA A 16 -0.78 -21.67 28.46
N CYS A 17 -0.56 -21.16 27.24
CA CYS A 17 0.76 -21.20 26.60
C CYS A 17 1.27 -19.83 26.09
N LEU A 18 0.99 -18.75 26.81
CA LEU A 18 1.40 -17.38 26.43
C LEU A 18 2.09 -16.59 27.56
N CYS A 19 2.72 -17.28 28.52
CA CYS A 19 3.47 -16.62 29.61
C CYS A 19 4.93 -17.09 29.78
N ALA A 20 5.50 -17.82 28.82
CA ALA A 20 6.83 -18.43 28.99
C ALA A 20 7.91 -17.97 27.98
N LEU A 21 7.74 -16.80 27.34
CA LEU A 21 8.72 -16.27 26.37
C LEU A 21 9.14 -14.80 26.58
N ALA A 22 8.75 -14.17 27.71
CA ALA A 22 9.32 -12.88 28.13
C ALA A 22 10.48 -13.10 29.10
N GLY A 23 11.64 -13.46 28.55
CA GLY A 23 12.91 -13.53 29.28
C GLY A 23 13.36 -12.15 29.74
N LEU A 24 12.97 -11.78 30.97
CA LEU A 24 13.49 -10.64 31.71
C LEU A 24 15.00 -10.80 31.95
N VAL A 25 15.80 -9.89 31.38
CA VAL A 25 17.16 -9.58 31.83
C VAL A 25 17.14 -8.18 32.41
N GLY A 26 17.66 -8.06 33.62
CA GLY A 26 17.41 -6.96 34.55
C GLY A 26 18.09 -5.64 34.20
N CYS A 27 17.46 -4.57 34.66
CA CYS A 27 18.11 -3.30 34.93
C CYS A 27 17.99 -3.03 36.43
N ASP A 28 19.17 -2.96 37.07
CA ASP A 28 19.41 -2.59 38.45
C ASP A 28 18.70 -1.30 38.84
N THR A 29 18.02 -1.35 39.99
CA THR A 29 17.57 -0.16 40.73
C THR A 29 18.79 0.50 41.38
N ALA A 30 19.47 1.36 40.62
CA ALA A 30 20.51 2.23 41.16
C ALA A 30 19.88 3.41 41.93
N SER A 31 20.41 3.60 43.13
CA SER A 31 20.03 4.55 44.15
C SER A 31 20.00 6.02 43.73
N ASP A 32 18.96 6.68 44.21
CA ASP A 32 18.70 8.12 44.35
C ASP A 32 19.93 9.01 44.64
N PRO A 33 20.29 9.94 43.72
CA PRO A 33 21.09 11.11 44.05
C PRO A 33 20.19 12.32 44.29
N LYS A 34 20.05 12.65 45.57
CA LYS A 34 19.87 13.98 46.17
C LYS A 34 19.44 15.11 45.22
N ASN A 35 18.22 15.59 45.45
CA ASN A 35 17.78 17.01 45.45
C ASN A 35 18.83 18.01 44.93
N ASP A 36 18.77 18.29 43.63
CA ASP A 36 19.15 19.58 43.10
C ASP A 36 17.86 20.35 42.80
N SER A 37 17.66 21.49 43.46
CA SER A 37 16.49 22.36 43.33
C SER A 37 16.54 23.18 42.04
N GLY A 38 16.91 22.53 40.93
CA GLY A 38 16.75 23.07 39.59
C GLY A 38 15.28 22.97 39.22
N THR A 39 14.68 24.11 38.87
CA THR A 39 13.35 24.23 38.28
C THR A 39 13.14 23.09 37.29
N ARG A 40 12.24 22.13 37.59
CA ARG A 40 11.81 21.13 36.59
C ARG A 40 11.08 21.91 35.51
N ILE A 41 11.81 22.30 34.47
CA ILE A 41 11.23 22.78 33.23
C ILE A 41 10.51 21.55 32.67
N SER A 42 9.18 21.56 32.71
CA SER A 42 8.38 20.56 32.01
C SER A 42 8.91 20.47 30.57
N PRO A 43 9.17 19.27 30.03
CA PRO A 43 9.64 19.14 28.67
C PRO A 43 8.62 19.84 27.76
N VAL A 44 9.08 20.87 27.06
CA VAL A 44 8.28 21.55 26.06
C VAL A 44 8.23 20.63 24.85
N THR A 45 7.01 20.25 24.46
CA THR A 45 6.77 19.42 23.29
C THR A 45 6.15 20.27 22.20
N VAL A 46 6.67 20.16 20.98
CA VAL A 46 6.05 20.70 19.77
C VAL A 46 5.29 19.57 19.08
N HIS A 47 4.13 19.88 18.49
CA HIS A 47 3.37 18.98 17.63
C HIS A 47 2.95 19.72 16.36
N LEU A 48 3.19 19.14 15.19
CA LEU A 48 2.79 19.70 13.89
C LEU A 48 1.62 18.91 13.31
N GLN A 49 0.61 19.61 12.79
CA GLN A 49 -0.54 19.03 12.10
C GLN A 49 -0.84 19.86 10.85
N PRO A 50 -1.30 19.25 9.75
CA PRO A 50 -1.91 20.00 8.65
C PRO A 50 -3.05 20.89 9.16
N ALA A 51 -3.21 22.08 8.57
CA ALA A 51 -4.36 22.92 8.89
C ALA A 51 -5.68 22.22 8.50
N ALA A 52 -6.70 22.32 9.35
CA ALA A 52 -7.95 21.51 9.31
C ALA A 52 -8.83 21.62 8.03
N HIS A 53 -8.43 22.39 7.03
CA HIS A 53 -9.13 22.54 5.74
C HIS A 53 -8.32 21.96 4.57
N LEU A 54 -7.18 21.33 4.86
CA LEU A 54 -6.25 20.73 3.92
C LEU A 54 -5.97 19.30 4.39
N ASP A 55 -7.03 18.49 4.52
CA ASP A 55 -6.93 17.07 4.89
C ASP A 55 -5.93 16.40 3.94
N ALA A 56 -4.69 16.28 4.38
CA ALA A 56 -3.69 15.50 3.68
C ALA A 56 -4.18 14.05 3.69
N PRO A 57 -4.08 13.32 2.57
CA PRO A 57 -4.40 11.91 2.57
C PRO A 57 -3.56 11.23 3.67
N LEU A 58 -4.19 10.46 4.54
CA LEU A 58 -3.50 9.72 5.60
C LEU A 58 -2.66 8.62 4.94
N VAL A 59 -1.38 8.89 4.68
CA VAL A 59 -0.44 7.89 4.14
C VAL A 59 0.41 7.32 5.25
N GLY A 60 0.03 6.15 5.74
CA GLY A 60 0.81 5.42 6.76
C GLY A 60 1.05 6.23 8.03
N THR A 61 2.25 6.08 8.62
CA THR A 61 2.68 6.80 9.82
C THR A 61 3.44 8.10 9.53
N GLU A 62 3.83 8.35 8.28
CA GLU A 62 4.62 9.51 7.89
C GLU A 62 3.71 10.62 7.33
N ARG A 63 3.77 11.79 7.96
CA ARG A 63 2.97 12.96 7.54
C ARG A 63 3.71 13.69 6.43
N ALA A 64 3.42 13.35 5.18
CA ALA A 64 3.84 14.13 4.02
C ALA A 64 2.84 15.26 3.75
N TYR A 65 3.34 16.43 3.36
CA TYR A 65 2.53 17.63 3.19
C TYR A 65 2.96 18.40 1.94
N GLN A 66 1.99 18.66 1.05
CA GLN A 66 2.20 19.47 -0.14
C GLN A 66 1.92 20.96 0.15
N PRO A 67 2.38 21.89 -0.70
CA PRO A 67 2.18 23.31 -0.48
C PRO A 67 0.70 23.65 -0.62
N THR A 68 0.19 24.48 0.29
CA THR A 68 -1.12 25.14 0.16
C THR A 68 -1.16 26.02 -1.09
N CYS A 69 -0.02 26.64 -1.43
CA CYS A 69 0.12 27.35 -2.69
C CYS A 69 1.55 27.35 -3.24
N GLN A 70 1.64 27.55 -4.55
CA GLN A 70 2.88 27.80 -5.27
C GLN A 70 2.75 29.03 -6.16
N PHE A 71 3.78 29.86 -6.22
CA PHE A 71 3.82 31.04 -7.09
C PHE A 71 5.26 31.44 -7.42
N ASN A 72 5.43 32.28 -8.43
CA ASN A 72 6.74 32.75 -8.88
C ASN A 72 7.03 34.16 -8.38
N ILE A 73 8.28 34.41 -7.99
CA ILE A 73 8.81 35.74 -7.67
C ILE A 73 10.03 36.05 -8.54
N GLN A 74 10.34 37.35 -8.69
CA GLN A 74 11.61 37.75 -9.29
C GLN A 74 12.73 37.57 -8.28
N SER A 75 13.78 36.83 -8.62
CA SER A 75 14.93 36.69 -7.72
C SER A 75 15.75 37.99 -7.64
N SER A 76 16.67 38.07 -6.67
CA SER A 76 17.60 39.19 -6.53
C SER A 76 18.52 39.32 -7.76
N ASN A 77 18.73 38.21 -8.48
CA ASN A 77 19.27 38.17 -9.82
C ASN A 77 18.16 38.38 -10.85
N ARG A 78 18.04 39.61 -11.39
CA ARG A 78 16.88 40.08 -12.17
C ARG A 78 16.52 39.29 -13.44
N ASP A 79 17.31 38.30 -13.81
CA ASP A 79 17.06 37.42 -14.96
C ASP A 79 16.50 36.03 -14.55
N GLU A 80 16.35 35.76 -13.26
CA GLU A 80 15.91 34.47 -12.74
C GLU A 80 14.56 34.58 -12.01
N ILE A 81 13.62 33.71 -12.42
CA ILE A 81 12.32 33.52 -11.78
C ILE A 81 12.46 32.41 -10.75
N LEU A 82 12.09 32.70 -9.50
CA LEU A 82 12.15 31.75 -8.40
C LEU A 82 10.74 31.28 -8.03
N GLY A 83 10.51 29.97 -8.09
CA GLY A 83 9.30 29.36 -7.55
C GLY A 83 9.32 29.34 -6.03
N ILE A 84 8.21 29.68 -5.40
CA ILE A 84 8.00 29.66 -3.95
C ILE A 84 6.86 28.69 -3.64
N ALA A 85 7.10 27.82 -2.67
CA ALA A 85 6.12 26.93 -2.08
C ALA A 85 5.76 27.43 -0.68
N LEU A 86 4.46 27.49 -0.40
CA LEU A 86 3.93 27.96 0.86
C LEU A 86 3.04 26.89 1.49
N PHE A 87 3.30 26.60 2.76
CA PHE A 87 2.62 25.60 3.57
C PHE A 87 1.92 26.26 4.75
N ASP A 88 0.67 25.86 5.02
CA ASP A 88 -0.06 26.25 6.22
C ASP A 88 -0.18 25.08 7.19
N ILE A 89 0.43 25.23 8.36
CA ILE A 89 0.63 24.16 9.32
C ILE A 89 0.12 24.62 10.66
N ASP A 90 -0.67 23.80 11.33
CA ASP A 90 -0.99 24.04 12.72
C ASP A 90 0.12 23.47 13.61
N ALA A 91 0.67 24.30 14.50
CA ALA A 91 1.62 23.86 15.51
C ALA A 91 1.01 23.97 16.89
N SER A 92 1.36 23.06 17.79
CA SER A 92 1.06 23.16 19.21
C SER A 92 2.34 23.15 20.03
N THR A 93 2.57 24.17 20.85
CA THR A 93 3.73 24.23 21.76
C THR A 93 3.36 25.07 23.00
N THR A 94 4.06 24.83 24.10
CA THR A 94 3.90 25.65 25.32
C THR A 94 4.66 26.99 25.25
N ASP A 95 5.50 27.19 24.23
CA ASP A 95 6.31 28.40 24.07
C ASP A 95 6.56 28.74 22.59
N PHE A 96 5.63 29.49 21.99
CA PHE A 96 5.74 29.94 20.60
C PHE A 96 6.82 31.01 20.40
N ASP A 97 7.21 31.74 21.44
CA ASP A 97 8.27 32.75 21.35
C ASP A 97 9.64 32.09 21.10
N ARG A 98 9.83 30.89 21.66
CA ARG A 98 11.02 30.06 21.45
C ARG A 98 10.91 29.09 20.28
N LEU A 99 9.79 29.03 19.58
CA LEU A 99 9.62 28.12 18.45
C LEU A 99 10.65 28.43 17.36
N LYS A 100 11.42 27.40 17.01
CA LYS A 100 12.35 27.38 15.90
C LYS A 100 11.87 26.35 14.90
N ILE A 101 12.12 26.65 13.64
CA ILE A 101 11.83 25.76 12.53
C ILE A 101 13.08 25.69 11.65
N ARG A 102 13.42 24.50 11.18
CA ARG A 102 14.46 24.33 10.16
C ARG A 102 14.04 23.31 9.12
N LEU A 103 14.74 23.33 8.00
CA LEU A 103 14.65 22.25 7.02
C LEU A 103 15.80 21.27 7.26
N ALA A 104 15.48 19.98 7.25
CA ALA A 104 16.43 18.89 7.22
C ALA A 104 16.25 18.10 5.93
N SER A 105 17.34 17.59 5.39
CA SER A 105 17.32 16.63 4.28
C SER A 105 18.44 15.62 4.52
N SER A 106 18.19 14.37 4.13
CA SER A 106 19.18 13.31 4.19
C SER A 106 20.28 13.47 3.13
N THR A 107 20.01 14.21 2.06
CA THR A 107 20.87 14.31 0.87
C THR A 107 21.34 15.74 0.57
N ALA A 108 20.54 16.75 0.90
CA ALA A 108 20.81 18.14 0.55
C ALA A 108 21.36 18.96 1.73
N LYS A 109 22.34 19.82 1.45
CA LYS A 109 22.79 20.84 2.40
C LYS A 109 21.78 22.00 2.38
N LEU A 110 20.75 21.90 3.22
CA LEU A 110 19.71 22.91 3.38
C LEU A 110 20.12 24.03 4.34
N PRO A 111 19.47 25.21 4.28
CA PRO A 111 19.66 26.25 5.28
C PRO A 111 19.35 25.70 6.68
N ALA A 112 20.25 25.95 7.64
CA ALA A 112 20.18 25.35 8.97
C ALA A 112 18.97 25.80 9.81
N GLN A 113 18.33 26.92 9.49
CA GLN A 113 17.18 27.45 10.22
C GLN A 113 16.34 28.38 9.34
N LEU A 114 15.01 28.28 9.45
CA LEU A 114 14.07 29.20 8.82
C LEU A 114 14.00 30.52 9.58
N ILE A 115 13.77 31.61 8.86
CA ILE A 115 13.74 32.96 9.42
C ILE A 115 12.32 33.29 9.87
N ARG A 116 12.14 33.54 11.17
CA ARG A 116 10.86 34.00 11.72
C ARG A 116 10.64 35.47 11.37
N LEU A 117 9.48 35.78 10.80
CA LEU A 117 9.07 37.14 10.49
C LEU A 117 8.00 37.61 11.47
N ASN A 118 8.07 38.89 11.86
CA ASN A 118 7.14 39.51 12.82
C ASN A 118 5.89 40.13 12.14
N ALA A 119 5.84 40.11 10.81
CA ALA A 119 4.68 40.59 10.06
C ALA A 119 3.49 39.64 10.17
N THR A 120 2.29 40.11 9.81
CA THR A 120 1.11 39.24 9.69
C THR A 120 1.33 38.20 8.59
N SER A 121 0.85 36.96 8.81
CA SER A 121 0.91 35.91 7.78
C SER A 121 0.18 36.36 6.49
N PRO A 122 0.72 36.04 5.30
CA PRO A 122 0.07 36.34 4.03
C PRO A 122 -1.25 35.58 3.81
N ILE A 123 -1.54 34.52 4.59
CA ILE A 123 -2.77 33.71 4.47
C ILE A 123 -3.72 33.93 5.67
N ALA A 124 -3.79 35.16 6.17
CA ALA A 124 -4.71 35.52 7.25
C ALA A 124 -6.20 35.27 6.93
N ASN A 125 -6.56 34.98 5.66
CA ASN A 125 -7.91 34.62 5.21
C ASN A 125 -7.91 33.25 4.50
N GLU A 126 -8.76 32.34 5.00
CA GLU A 126 -8.72 30.86 4.86
C GLU A 126 -8.83 30.19 3.47
N ALA A 127 -8.56 30.82 2.33
CA ALA A 127 -8.80 30.08 1.06
C ALA A 127 -8.08 30.52 -0.22
N ALA A 128 -7.09 31.40 -0.20
CA ALA A 128 -6.45 31.81 -1.45
C ALA A 128 -4.93 31.85 -1.34
N CYS A 129 -4.23 31.26 -2.34
CA CYS A 129 -2.88 31.68 -2.69
C CYS A 129 -2.83 33.20 -2.57
N PRO A 130 -1.86 33.79 -1.85
CA PRO A 130 -1.94 35.19 -1.49
C PRO A 130 -2.05 36.03 -2.77
N GLY A 131 -3.23 36.62 -2.98
CA GLY A 131 -3.44 37.65 -3.99
C GLY A 131 -2.72 38.95 -3.61
N GLU A 132 -2.30 39.06 -2.34
CA GLU A 132 -1.44 40.12 -1.84
C GLU A 132 0.04 39.71 -1.88
N PRO A 133 0.94 40.63 -2.27
CA PRO A 133 2.37 40.33 -2.32
C PRO A 133 2.92 40.07 -0.91
N LEU A 134 3.80 39.07 -0.81
CA LEU A 134 4.65 38.88 0.37
C LEU A 134 5.35 40.19 0.75
N SER A 135 5.64 40.39 2.05
CA SER A 135 6.38 41.57 2.50
C SER A 135 7.74 41.67 1.81
N ALA A 136 8.24 42.90 1.59
CA ALA A 136 9.55 43.12 0.96
C ALA A 136 10.69 42.42 1.72
N GLU A 137 10.57 42.29 3.04
CA GLU A 137 11.50 41.55 3.89
C GLU A 137 11.48 40.05 3.57
N ALA A 138 10.30 39.44 3.49
CA ALA A 138 10.15 38.03 3.13
C ALA A 138 10.69 37.75 1.73
N LEU A 139 10.35 38.61 0.76
CA LEU A 139 10.85 38.49 -0.61
C LEU A 139 12.38 38.56 -0.66
N GLY A 140 13.01 39.42 0.13
CA GLY A 140 14.47 39.50 0.24
C GLY A 140 15.07 38.16 0.65
N PHE A 141 14.64 37.61 1.79
CA PHE A 141 15.14 36.32 2.28
C PHE A 141 14.87 35.17 1.31
N LEU A 142 13.67 35.07 0.75
CA LEU A 142 13.32 34.05 -0.24
C LEU A 142 14.18 34.17 -1.50
N SER A 143 14.41 35.39 -1.98
CA SER A 143 15.25 35.65 -3.16
C SER A 143 16.73 35.32 -2.94
N ASP A 144 17.18 35.32 -1.69
CA ASP A 144 18.53 34.93 -1.29
C ASP A 144 18.65 33.43 -0.99
N GLY A 145 17.59 32.66 -1.24
CA GLY A 145 17.58 31.22 -1.02
C GLY A 145 17.45 30.84 0.45
N HIS A 146 16.72 31.63 1.25
CA HIS A 146 16.33 31.27 2.62
C HIS A 146 14.84 30.97 2.69
N GLY A 147 14.43 30.04 3.54
CA GLY A 147 13.03 29.88 3.90
C GLY A 147 12.64 30.79 5.07
N VAL A 148 11.36 31.16 5.13
CA VAL A 148 10.79 32.04 6.15
C VAL A 148 9.54 31.41 6.76
N PHE A 149 9.16 31.84 7.96
CA PHE A 149 7.88 31.46 8.54
C PHE A 149 7.26 32.58 9.37
N TRP A 150 5.94 32.52 9.50
CA TRP A 150 5.10 33.42 10.29
C TRP A 150 4.28 32.61 11.28
N ILE A 151 3.98 33.22 12.41
CA ILE A 151 3.03 32.69 13.38
C ILE A 151 1.82 33.61 13.36
N ASP A 152 0.65 33.06 13.04
CA ASP A 152 -0.58 33.85 12.94
C ASP A 152 -1.08 34.23 14.34
N SER A 153 -0.90 35.51 14.69
CA SER A 153 -1.35 36.08 15.95
C SER A 153 -2.87 36.16 16.09
N ASN A 154 -3.62 36.01 14.99
CA ASN A 154 -5.08 36.12 14.97
C ASN A 154 -5.79 34.76 15.07
N SER A 155 -5.07 33.64 15.06
CA SER A 155 -5.65 32.30 15.18
C SER A 155 -6.13 32.08 16.64
N PRO A 156 -7.44 31.88 16.87
CA PRO A 156 -7.99 31.87 18.23
C PRO A 156 -7.96 30.47 18.84
N SER A 157 -7.24 30.30 19.95
CA SER A 157 -7.84 29.89 21.23
C SER A 157 -6.77 29.82 22.32
N PRO A 158 -6.89 30.61 23.41
CA PRO A 158 -6.08 30.45 24.62
C PRO A 158 -6.23 29.05 25.27
N GLU A 159 -7.22 28.26 24.85
CA GLU A 159 -7.54 26.95 25.44
C GLU A 159 -6.87 25.77 24.73
N THR A 160 -6.31 25.92 23.52
CA THR A 160 -5.83 24.76 22.71
C THR A 160 -4.33 24.65 22.49
N LEU A 161 -3.49 25.57 22.99
CA LEU A 161 -2.03 25.62 22.70
C LEU A 161 -1.67 25.59 21.20
N LYS A 162 -2.65 25.73 20.31
CA LYS A 162 -2.54 25.52 18.86
C LYS A 162 -2.52 26.86 18.16
N GLN A 163 -1.52 27.11 17.31
CA GLN A 163 -1.43 28.30 16.46
C GLN A 163 -1.12 27.89 15.03
N ARG A 164 -1.69 28.64 14.08
CA ARG A 164 -1.39 28.48 12.66
C ARG A 164 -0.02 29.10 12.34
N ILE A 165 0.78 28.36 11.61
CA ILE A 165 2.09 28.74 11.11
C ILE A 165 2.05 28.69 9.60
N THR A 166 2.52 29.75 8.97
CA THR A 166 2.74 29.77 7.53
C THR A 166 4.22 29.65 7.28
N VAL A 167 4.62 28.72 6.42
CA VAL A 167 6.02 28.50 6.01
C VAL A 167 6.12 28.78 4.53
N ALA A 168 7.07 29.61 4.11
CA ALA A 168 7.37 29.83 2.70
C ALA A 168 8.83 29.49 2.43
N ILE A 169 9.07 28.69 1.40
CA ILE A 169 10.42 28.26 1.01
C ILE A 169 10.54 28.31 -0.51
N PRO A 170 11.75 28.55 -1.06
CA PRO A 170 12.00 28.34 -2.48
C PRO A 170 11.68 26.90 -2.88
N SER A 171 10.91 26.70 -3.96
CA SER A 171 10.52 25.37 -4.44
C SER A 171 11.74 24.52 -4.82
N THR A 172 12.86 25.16 -5.17
CA THR A 172 14.14 24.49 -5.42
C THR A 172 14.73 23.81 -4.17
N MET A 173 14.23 24.12 -2.97
CA MET A 173 14.58 23.41 -1.74
C MET A 173 13.78 22.13 -1.54
N LEU A 174 12.65 21.95 -2.22
CA LEU A 174 11.81 20.75 -2.15
C LEU A 174 12.40 19.64 -3.03
N THR A 175 13.61 19.20 -2.67
CA THR A 175 14.27 18.04 -3.28
C THR A 175 13.75 16.73 -2.68
N GLU A 176 14.39 15.60 -3.00
CA GLU A 176 14.08 14.30 -2.39
C GLU A 176 14.12 14.39 -0.85
N SER A 177 12.95 14.14 -0.23
CA SER A 177 12.66 14.11 1.21
C SER A 177 13.22 15.27 2.04
N VAL A 178 12.42 16.34 2.12
CA VAL A 178 12.67 17.49 2.98
C VAL A 178 11.79 17.42 4.21
N TYR A 179 12.38 17.57 5.39
CA TYR A 179 11.64 17.57 6.65
C TYR A 179 11.63 18.96 7.25
N LEU A 180 10.44 19.45 7.57
CA LEU A 180 10.24 20.60 8.42
C LEU A 180 10.33 20.15 9.88
N GLU A 181 11.46 20.42 10.52
CA GLU A 181 11.67 20.14 11.93
C GLU A 181 11.31 21.36 12.76
N SER A 182 10.43 21.17 13.74
CA SER A 182 10.01 22.21 14.67
C SER A 182 10.42 21.85 16.10
N TYR A 183 10.97 22.80 16.84
CA TYR A 183 11.50 22.56 18.20
C TYR A 183 11.64 23.88 18.95
N VAL A 184 11.83 23.83 20.28
CA VAL A 184 12.03 25.04 21.11
C VAL A 184 13.41 25.14 21.76
N ASP A 185 14.19 24.06 21.66
CA ASP A 185 15.52 23.97 22.24
C ASP A 185 16.42 23.01 21.44
N GLU A 186 17.73 23.17 21.61
CA GLU A 186 18.75 22.35 20.96
C GLU A 186 19.69 21.74 22.01
N THR A 187 20.28 20.60 21.70
CA THR A 187 21.44 20.08 22.43
C THR A 187 22.63 21.01 22.21
N SER A 188 23.69 20.84 23.01
CA SER A 188 24.98 21.50 22.77
C SER A 188 25.61 21.13 21.42
N THR A 189 25.14 20.06 20.78
CA THR A 189 25.57 19.59 19.45
C THR A 189 24.69 20.12 18.32
N GLY A 190 23.63 20.88 18.61
CA GLY A 190 22.72 21.46 17.63
C GLY A 190 21.54 20.55 17.23
N ASP A 191 21.31 19.48 18.00
CA ASP A 191 20.22 18.53 17.75
C ASP A 191 18.92 19.04 18.40
N PRO A 192 17.78 19.01 17.70
CA PRO A 192 16.49 19.43 18.24
C PRO A 192 16.10 18.64 19.49
N ARG A 193 15.50 19.31 20.47
CA ARG A 193 14.89 18.69 21.66
C ARG A 193 13.41 18.99 21.73
N GLY A 194 12.60 17.96 22.02
CA GLY A 194 11.16 18.10 22.22
C GLY A 194 10.41 18.56 20.97
N GLY A 195 10.96 18.25 19.79
CA GLY A 195 10.42 18.67 18.50
C GLY A 195 9.54 17.64 17.82
N ASP A 196 8.94 18.06 16.71
CA ASP A 196 8.18 17.23 15.77
C ASP A 196 8.62 17.53 14.34
N GLN A 197 8.37 16.61 13.42
CA GLN A 197 8.79 16.72 12.02
C GLN A 197 7.64 16.43 11.04
N LEU A 198 7.64 17.15 9.93
CA LEU A 198 6.69 16.98 8.83
C LEU A 198 7.48 16.85 7.53
N GLU A 199 7.22 15.83 6.70
CA GLU A 199 7.83 15.76 5.37
C GLU A 199 7.12 16.77 4.47
N LEU A 200 7.89 17.66 3.84
CA LEU A 200 7.41 18.61 2.85
C LEU A 200 7.73 18.06 1.47
N VAL A 201 6.72 18.03 0.60
CA VAL A 201 6.85 17.58 -0.78
C VAL A 201 6.40 18.68 -1.72
N GLN A 202 6.87 18.67 -2.96
CA GLN A 202 6.43 19.63 -3.96
C GLN A 202 5.01 19.34 -4.44
N ASP A 203 4.71 18.06 -4.66
CA ASP A 203 3.45 17.57 -5.20
C ASP A 203 3.32 16.07 -4.87
N PHE A 204 2.09 15.56 -4.95
CA PHE A 204 1.77 14.16 -4.73
C PHE A 204 1.44 13.46 -6.03
N PHE A 205 1.79 12.18 -6.14
CA PHE A 205 1.30 11.27 -7.18
C PHE A 205 0.32 10.28 -6.55
N TYR A 206 -0.95 10.32 -6.93
CA TYR A 206 -1.99 9.45 -6.37
C TYR A 206 -2.07 8.12 -7.11
N LEU A 207 -1.73 7.04 -6.42
CA LEU A 207 -1.77 5.67 -6.93
C LEU A 207 -2.94 4.92 -6.30
N THR A 208 -3.98 4.67 -7.09
CA THR A 208 -5.14 3.88 -6.67
C THR A 208 -4.96 2.42 -7.11
N VAL A 209 -5.22 1.48 -6.21
CA VAL A 209 -4.99 0.05 -6.44
C VAL A 209 -6.27 -0.72 -6.13
N ILE A 210 -6.90 -1.28 -7.15
CA ILE A 210 -8.09 -2.15 -7.04
C ILE A 210 -7.74 -3.54 -7.58
N GLY A 211 -8.53 -4.55 -7.26
CA GLY A 211 -8.29 -5.89 -7.78
C GLY A 211 -8.51 -7.00 -6.75
N ASP A 212 -7.91 -8.15 -7.02
CA ASP A 212 -8.01 -9.33 -6.20
C ASP A 212 -6.77 -9.57 -5.30
N SER A 213 -6.58 -10.83 -4.89
CA SER A 213 -5.44 -11.30 -4.10
C SER A 213 -4.07 -11.06 -4.74
N VAL A 214 -3.96 -11.06 -6.07
CA VAL A 214 -2.69 -10.82 -6.77
C VAL A 214 -2.30 -9.35 -6.61
N MET A 215 -3.20 -8.41 -6.92
CA MET A 215 -2.95 -6.98 -6.71
C MET A 215 -2.87 -6.57 -5.22
N TRP A 216 -3.56 -7.28 -4.32
CA TRP A 216 -3.31 -7.14 -2.88
C TRP A 216 -1.87 -7.58 -2.52
N GLY A 217 -1.38 -8.64 -3.15
CA GLY A 217 -0.08 -9.24 -2.86
C GLY A 217 -0.13 -10.21 -1.68
N ASN A 218 -1.02 -11.21 -1.75
CA ASN A 218 -1.11 -12.26 -0.74
C ASN A 218 0.28 -12.88 -0.46
N GLY A 219 0.60 -13.05 0.82
CA GLY A 219 1.89 -13.57 1.28
C GLY A 219 3.02 -12.54 1.35
N LEU A 220 2.88 -11.35 0.75
CA LEU A 220 3.93 -10.33 0.76
C LEU A 220 3.83 -9.41 1.98
N LEU A 221 4.98 -9.07 2.54
CA LEU A 221 5.09 -7.92 3.43
C LEU A 221 4.82 -6.63 2.65
N ASP A 222 4.34 -5.58 3.31
CA ASP A 222 3.94 -4.33 2.63
C ASP A 222 5.04 -3.75 1.73
N GLY A 223 6.31 -3.81 2.18
CA GLY A 223 7.47 -3.33 1.41
C GLY A 223 7.72 -4.07 0.09
N ASP A 224 7.24 -5.31 -0.04
CA ASP A 224 7.46 -6.17 -1.20
C ASP A 224 6.22 -6.28 -2.11
N LYS A 225 5.09 -5.66 -1.75
CA LYS A 225 3.87 -5.66 -2.57
C LYS A 225 4.11 -4.97 -3.92
N ILE A 226 3.48 -5.47 -4.98
CA ILE A 226 3.56 -4.92 -6.34
C ILE A 226 3.34 -3.41 -6.33
N SER A 227 2.26 -2.96 -5.69
CA SER A 227 1.89 -1.56 -5.61
C SER A 227 2.89 -0.70 -4.82
N THR A 228 3.57 -1.26 -3.82
CA THR A 228 4.66 -0.59 -3.09
C THR A 228 5.90 -0.44 -3.96
N LEU A 229 6.28 -1.50 -4.68
CA LEU A 229 7.43 -1.47 -5.58
C LEU A 229 7.20 -0.50 -6.75
N VAL A 230 5.98 -0.44 -7.29
CA VAL A 230 5.58 0.55 -8.30
C VAL A 230 5.62 1.96 -7.73
N ALA A 231 5.04 2.19 -6.54
CA ALA A 231 5.09 3.50 -5.87
C ALA A 231 6.55 3.98 -5.70
N ASN A 232 7.42 3.16 -5.10
CA ASN A 232 8.83 3.51 -4.92
C ASN A 232 9.54 3.82 -6.23
N SER A 233 9.21 3.10 -7.30
CA SER A 233 9.79 3.32 -8.63
C SER A 233 9.30 4.61 -9.27
N ILE A 234 8.04 4.99 -9.07
CA ILE A 234 7.47 6.27 -9.51
C ILE A 234 8.10 7.42 -8.71
N GLU A 235 8.20 7.30 -7.38
CA GLU A 235 8.86 8.30 -6.54
C GLU A 235 10.30 8.53 -7.00
N SER A 236 11.05 7.45 -7.22
CA SER A 236 12.44 7.52 -7.69
C SER A 236 12.58 8.12 -9.10
N ALA A 237 11.59 7.91 -9.97
CA ALA A 237 11.64 8.39 -11.34
C ALA A 237 11.18 9.85 -11.49
N THR A 238 10.26 10.31 -10.64
CA THR A 238 9.57 11.60 -10.80
C THR A 238 9.91 12.61 -9.71
N GLY A 239 10.46 12.16 -8.57
CA GLY A 239 10.63 12.98 -7.37
C GLY A 239 9.32 13.35 -6.66
N ARG A 240 8.14 12.96 -7.18
CA ARG A 240 6.83 13.16 -6.54
C ARG A 240 6.61 12.06 -5.51
N LYS A 241 6.19 12.42 -4.31
CA LYS A 241 5.81 11.45 -3.27
C LYS A 241 4.52 10.73 -3.70
N VAL A 242 4.50 9.40 -3.61
CA VAL A 242 3.35 8.61 -4.03
C VAL A 242 2.41 8.36 -2.85
N ILE A 243 1.15 8.75 -3.04
CA ILE A 243 0.04 8.48 -2.14
C ILE A 243 -0.66 7.22 -2.63
N ARG A 244 -0.32 6.09 -2.02
CA ARG A 244 -0.86 4.78 -2.38
C ARG A 244 -2.11 4.45 -1.57
N THR A 245 -3.23 4.26 -2.27
CA THR A 245 -4.50 3.80 -1.67
C THR A 245 -4.88 2.44 -2.24
N VAL A 246 -4.96 1.42 -1.37
CA VAL A 246 -5.21 0.03 -1.76
C VAL A 246 -6.61 -0.41 -1.33
N TYR A 247 -7.44 -0.72 -2.32
CA TYR A 247 -8.77 -1.30 -2.16
C TYR A 247 -8.83 -2.78 -2.55
N ALA A 248 -7.80 -3.29 -3.24
CA ALA A 248 -7.67 -4.68 -3.66
C ALA A 248 -7.83 -5.65 -2.49
N MET A 249 -8.43 -6.82 -2.74
CA MET A 249 -8.79 -7.77 -1.69
C MET A 249 -8.77 -9.21 -2.17
N SER A 250 -8.25 -10.12 -1.35
CA SER A 250 -8.28 -11.55 -1.63
C SER A 250 -9.70 -12.05 -1.89
N GLY A 251 -9.86 -12.84 -2.96
CA GLY A 251 -11.15 -13.43 -3.36
C GLY A 251 -12.11 -12.46 -4.06
N ALA A 252 -11.68 -11.23 -4.41
CA ALA A 252 -12.52 -10.29 -5.12
C ALA A 252 -12.91 -10.81 -6.53
N THR A 253 -14.21 -10.84 -6.80
CA THR A 253 -14.79 -11.08 -8.13
C THR A 253 -14.98 -9.76 -8.88
N LEU A 254 -15.18 -9.78 -10.19
CA LEU A 254 -15.54 -8.56 -10.93
C LEU A 254 -16.95 -8.11 -10.56
N ILE A 255 -17.90 -9.05 -10.56
CA ILE A 255 -19.32 -8.74 -10.43
C ILE A 255 -19.72 -8.63 -8.97
N ARG A 256 -20.55 -7.62 -8.67
CA ARG A 256 -21.18 -7.46 -7.36
C ARG A 256 -22.10 -8.62 -7.03
N THR A 257 -21.96 -9.13 -5.80
CA THR A 257 -22.90 -10.09 -5.24
C THR A 257 -23.82 -9.44 -4.20
N PRO A 258 -24.96 -10.04 -3.84
CA PRO A 258 -25.78 -9.57 -2.72
C PRO A 258 -25.07 -9.62 -1.35
N PHE A 259 -23.92 -10.31 -1.28
CA PHE A 259 -23.11 -10.45 -0.07
C PHE A 259 -21.96 -9.43 -0.03
N ASP A 260 -21.82 -8.60 -1.06
CA ASP A 260 -20.78 -7.57 -1.11
C ASP A 260 -20.96 -6.55 0.02
N GLU A 261 -19.91 -6.37 0.83
CA GLU A 261 -19.94 -5.45 1.96
C GLU A 261 -18.77 -4.47 1.91
N VAL A 262 -19.05 -3.19 2.20
CA VAL A 262 -17.99 -2.23 2.49
C VAL A 262 -17.43 -2.60 3.85
N CYS A 263 -16.21 -3.13 3.88
CA CYS A 263 -15.51 -3.30 5.13
C CYS A 263 -15.21 -1.95 5.78
N THR A 264 -15.77 -1.80 6.97
CA THR A 264 -15.68 -0.60 7.80
C THR A 264 -14.73 -0.78 8.98
N PHE A 265 -14.33 -2.01 9.33
CA PHE A 265 -13.50 -2.27 10.50
C PHE A 265 -12.69 -3.58 10.35
N ARG A 266 -11.37 -3.51 10.59
CA ARG A 266 -10.44 -4.66 10.68
C ARG A 266 -10.42 -5.64 9.50
N CYS A 267 -10.71 -5.21 8.28
CA CYS A 267 -10.40 -6.08 7.14
C CYS A 267 -8.93 -6.03 6.81
N SER A 268 -8.37 -7.22 6.63
CA SER A 268 -7.12 -7.40 5.95
C SER A 268 -7.44 -7.88 4.55
N GLY A 269 -6.87 -7.26 3.53
CA GLY A 269 -6.99 -7.77 2.16
C GLY A 269 -6.30 -9.13 1.98
N GLU A 270 -5.49 -9.55 2.96
CA GLU A 270 -4.72 -10.81 2.96
C GLU A 270 -5.60 -12.05 3.09
N VAL A 271 -6.75 -11.88 3.73
CA VAL A 271 -7.69 -12.96 3.98
C VAL A 271 -9.05 -12.53 3.47
N PRO A 272 -9.78 -13.39 2.76
CA PRO A 272 -11.13 -13.11 2.28
C PRO A 272 -12.10 -13.10 3.48
N THR A 273 -12.09 -12.04 4.29
CA THR A 273 -12.96 -11.88 5.47
C THR A 273 -14.31 -11.25 5.12
N ALA A 274 -14.45 -10.71 3.91
CA ALA A 274 -15.69 -10.16 3.37
C ALA A 274 -15.74 -10.39 1.86
N PHE A 275 -16.95 -10.60 1.32
CA PHE A 275 -17.14 -10.57 -0.12
C PHE A 275 -17.01 -9.12 -0.59
N ARG A 276 -16.13 -8.91 -1.57
CA ARG A 276 -15.93 -7.60 -2.17
C ARG A 276 -15.63 -7.74 -3.64
N SER A 277 -16.59 -7.41 -4.49
CA SER A 277 -16.28 -7.28 -5.90
C SER A 277 -15.41 -6.06 -6.18
N ILE A 278 -14.70 -6.09 -7.30
CA ILE A 278 -13.95 -4.97 -7.84
C ILE A 278 -14.89 -3.80 -8.15
N ASN A 279 -16.11 -4.08 -8.64
CA ASN A 279 -17.15 -3.05 -8.84
C ASN A 279 -17.66 -2.43 -7.51
N LEU A 280 -17.46 -3.07 -6.36
CA LEU A 280 -17.61 -2.42 -5.07
C LEU A 280 -16.41 -1.54 -4.72
N GLN A 281 -15.20 -2.02 -4.97
CA GLN A 281 -13.97 -1.25 -4.74
C GLN A 281 -14.00 0.08 -5.51
N ILE A 282 -14.40 0.05 -6.78
CA ILE A 282 -14.56 1.24 -7.65
C ILE A 282 -15.48 2.29 -7.01
N ASP A 283 -16.61 1.87 -6.46
CA ASP A 283 -17.57 2.80 -5.83
C ASP A 283 -17.09 3.37 -4.50
N THR A 284 -16.06 2.77 -3.91
CA THR A 284 -15.45 3.22 -2.66
C THR A 284 -14.18 4.04 -2.87
N ILE A 285 -13.76 4.26 -4.13
CA ILE A 285 -12.63 5.14 -4.42
C ILE A 285 -13.00 6.56 -3.97
N GLU A 286 -12.19 7.08 -3.05
CA GLU A 286 -12.31 8.46 -2.59
C GLU A 286 -11.57 9.37 -3.60
N HIS A 287 -12.22 10.45 -4.03
CA HIS A 287 -11.66 11.41 -5.00
C HIS A 287 -11.06 10.75 -6.26
N PRO A 288 -11.84 9.97 -7.04
CA PRO A 288 -11.35 9.26 -8.23
C PRO A 288 -10.78 10.20 -9.30
N ASP A 289 -11.22 11.46 -9.33
CA ASP A 289 -10.72 12.52 -10.21
C ASP A 289 -9.32 13.03 -9.85
N GLN A 290 -8.82 12.71 -8.65
CA GLN A 290 -7.47 13.05 -8.20
C GLN A 290 -6.44 11.95 -8.47
N SER A 291 -6.87 10.75 -8.88
CA SER A 291 -5.95 9.64 -9.16
C SER A 291 -5.08 9.95 -10.38
N ASP A 292 -3.75 9.91 -10.22
CA ASP A 292 -2.80 10.01 -11.33
C ASP A 292 -2.66 8.67 -12.08
N LEU A 293 -2.86 7.54 -11.39
CA LEU A 293 -2.78 6.20 -11.94
C LEU A 293 -3.67 5.22 -11.18
N ILE A 294 -4.34 4.32 -11.92
CA ILE A 294 -5.04 3.17 -11.34
C ILE A 294 -4.33 1.88 -11.79
N LEU A 295 -3.95 1.04 -10.83
CA LEU A 295 -3.54 -0.34 -11.07
C LEU A 295 -4.70 -1.29 -10.78
N MET A 296 -4.92 -2.26 -11.66
CA MET A 296 -5.94 -3.28 -11.45
C MET A 296 -5.60 -4.65 -12.04
N ASP A 297 -6.15 -5.68 -11.41
CA ASP A 297 -6.38 -7.00 -12.00
C ASP A 297 -7.82 -7.42 -11.74
N GLY A 298 -8.19 -8.63 -12.17
CA GLY A 298 -9.49 -9.22 -11.88
C GLY A 298 -9.95 -10.22 -12.94
N CYS A 299 -10.93 -11.05 -12.54
CA CYS A 299 -11.64 -12.11 -13.27
C CYS A 299 -11.32 -13.55 -12.83
N ILE A 300 -10.14 -13.85 -12.27
CA ILE A 300 -9.79 -15.24 -11.93
C ILE A 300 -10.73 -15.84 -10.87
N ASN A 301 -11.18 -15.04 -9.90
CA ASN A 301 -12.10 -15.52 -8.86
C ASN A 301 -13.52 -15.76 -9.38
N ASP A 302 -13.91 -15.14 -10.51
CA ASP A 302 -15.15 -15.45 -11.20
C ASP A 302 -15.05 -16.77 -12.00
N VAL A 303 -13.86 -17.04 -12.56
CA VAL A 303 -13.53 -18.33 -13.21
C VAL A 303 -13.31 -19.43 -12.17
N THR A 304 -12.89 -19.10 -10.95
CA THR A 304 -12.58 -19.97 -9.80
C THR A 304 -11.36 -20.87 -9.98
N LEU A 305 -10.48 -20.91 -8.98
CA LEU A 305 -9.35 -21.84 -8.97
C LEU A 305 -9.83 -23.29 -8.93
N GLU A 306 -10.98 -23.57 -8.31
CA GLU A 306 -11.59 -24.89 -8.26
C GLU A 306 -11.92 -25.41 -9.67
N ARG A 307 -12.34 -24.54 -10.59
CA ARG A 307 -12.58 -24.93 -12.00
C ARG A 307 -11.27 -25.18 -12.74
N ILE A 308 -10.28 -24.31 -12.55
CA ILE A 308 -8.99 -24.44 -13.25
C ILE A 308 -8.23 -25.69 -12.74
N LEU A 309 -8.23 -25.93 -11.43
CA LEU A 309 -7.61 -27.06 -10.76
C LEU A 309 -8.58 -28.25 -10.55
N SER A 310 -9.43 -28.49 -11.54
CA SER A 310 -10.35 -29.64 -11.55
C SER A 310 -10.04 -30.55 -12.72
N THR A 311 -9.97 -31.87 -12.47
CA THR A 311 -9.90 -32.89 -13.53
C THR A 311 -11.24 -33.13 -14.23
N GLU A 312 -12.33 -32.62 -13.67
CA GLU A 312 -13.68 -32.74 -14.22
C GLU A 312 -14.02 -31.59 -15.18
N SER A 313 -13.28 -30.49 -15.10
CA SER A 313 -13.44 -29.35 -16.01
C SER A 313 -12.80 -29.64 -17.35
N THR A 314 -13.38 -29.13 -18.43
CA THR A 314 -12.78 -29.24 -19.78
C THR A 314 -12.11 -27.92 -20.16
N PRO A 315 -11.08 -27.94 -21.03
CA PRO A 315 -10.49 -26.73 -21.58
C PRO A 315 -11.53 -25.76 -22.16
N GLU A 316 -12.55 -26.27 -22.86
CA GLU A 316 -13.60 -25.43 -23.45
C GLU A 316 -14.49 -24.75 -22.40
N GLU A 317 -14.73 -25.38 -21.24
CA GLU A 317 -15.42 -24.73 -20.13
C GLU A 317 -14.59 -23.59 -19.55
N ILE A 318 -13.28 -23.82 -19.37
CA ILE A 318 -12.35 -22.81 -18.87
C ILE A 318 -12.28 -21.64 -19.86
N GLU A 319 -12.09 -21.89 -21.15
CA GLU A 319 -12.07 -20.86 -22.20
C GLU A 319 -13.38 -20.06 -22.22
N TYR A 320 -14.54 -20.73 -22.19
CA TYR A 320 -15.84 -20.08 -22.23
C TYR A 320 -16.08 -19.16 -21.02
N THR A 321 -15.81 -19.67 -19.81
CA THR A 321 -15.99 -18.90 -18.58
C THR A 321 -14.98 -17.75 -18.48
N THR A 322 -13.74 -17.99 -18.89
CA THR A 322 -12.69 -16.96 -18.96
C THR A 322 -13.05 -15.86 -19.94
N ALA A 323 -13.55 -16.20 -21.14
CA ALA A 323 -14.02 -15.21 -22.10
C ALA A 323 -15.17 -14.37 -21.53
N TYR A 324 -16.14 -14.98 -20.84
CA TYR A 324 -17.25 -14.23 -20.26
C TYR A 324 -16.78 -13.22 -19.20
N PHE A 325 -15.98 -13.66 -18.22
CA PHE A 325 -15.59 -12.77 -17.11
C PHE A 325 -14.42 -11.85 -17.45
N CYS A 326 -13.35 -12.37 -18.06
CA CYS A 326 -12.16 -11.58 -18.38
C CYS A 326 -12.35 -10.73 -19.64
N ASN A 327 -13.38 -10.97 -20.47
CA ASN A 327 -13.78 -10.06 -21.55
C ASN A 327 -15.04 -9.27 -21.19
N ASP A 328 -16.22 -9.88 -21.27
CA ASP A 328 -17.49 -9.15 -21.32
C ASP A 328 -17.72 -8.32 -20.04
N GLU A 329 -17.49 -8.92 -18.87
CA GLU A 329 -17.65 -8.26 -17.57
C GLU A 329 -16.48 -7.31 -17.26
N MET A 330 -15.28 -7.62 -17.74
CA MET A 330 -14.14 -6.70 -17.66
C MET A 330 -14.39 -5.42 -18.46
N VAL A 331 -15.00 -5.50 -19.66
CA VAL A 331 -15.38 -4.30 -20.43
C VAL A 331 -16.31 -3.40 -19.62
N ALA A 332 -17.34 -3.98 -18.99
CA ALA A 332 -18.28 -3.22 -18.17
C ALA A 332 -17.60 -2.58 -16.95
N THR A 333 -16.63 -3.29 -16.35
CA THR A 333 -15.84 -2.80 -15.22
C THR A 333 -14.92 -1.63 -15.63
N LEU A 334 -14.23 -1.74 -16.77
CA LEU A 334 -13.40 -0.67 -17.33
C LEU A 334 -14.25 0.55 -17.73
N ASP A 335 -15.43 0.33 -18.30
CA ASP A 335 -16.39 1.40 -18.61
C ASP A 335 -16.79 2.15 -17.32
N ARG A 336 -17.11 1.44 -16.24
CA ARG A 336 -17.45 2.04 -14.94
C ARG A 336 -16.29 2.85 -14.37
N LEU A 337 -15.07 2.32 -14.42
CA LEU A 337 -13.89 3.01 -13.92
C LEU A 337 -13.64 4.32 -14.69
N LYS A 338 -13.82 4.29 -16.01
CA LYS A 338 -13.74 5.48 -16.86
C LYS A 338 -14.90 6.46 -16.71
N ASP A 339 -16.03 6.07 -16.11
CA ASP A 339 -17.10 7.01 -15.76
C ASP A 339 -16.72 7.88 -14.57
N ILE A 340 -16.00 7.32 -13.58
CA ILE A 340 -15.62 8.03 -12.36
C ILE A 340 -14.23 8.68 -12.44
N ALA A 341 -13.33 8.10 -13.22
CA ALA A 341 -11.95 8.56 -13.42
C ALA A 341 -11.64 8.73 -14.92
N PRO A 342 -12.33 9.66 -15.62
CA PRO A 342 -12.33 9.72 -17.08
C PRO A 342 -10.98 10.09 -17.71
N GLN A 343 -10.05 10.68 -16.94
CA GLN A 343 -8.74 11.13 -17.42
C GLN A 343 -7.57 10.35 -16.82
N THR A 344 -7.84 9.40 -15.93
CA THR A 344 -6.80 8.67 -15.21
C THR A 344 -6.35 7.45 -16.02
N PRO A 345 -5.05 7.32 -16.33
CA PRO A 345 -4.45 6.11 -16.86
C PRO A 345 -4.80 4.86 -16.05
N ILE A 346 -5.04 3.74 -16.74
CA ILE A 346 -5.36 2.46 -16.12
C ILE A 346 -4.36 1.42 -16.62
N ILE A 347 -3.67 0.76 -15.68
CA ILE A 347 -2.90 -0.43 -15.97
C ILE A 347 -3.71 -1.64 -15.50
N VAL A 348 -4.10 -2.48 -16.46
CA VAL A 348 -4.65 -3.81 -16.18
C VAL A 348 -3.49 -4.79 -16.22
N THR A 349 -3.28 -5.58 -15.19
CA THR A 349 -2.22 -6.59 -15.18
C THR A 349 -2.80 -7.97 -15.51
N GLY A 350 -2.11 -8.72 -16.37
CA GLY A 350 -2.46 -10.09 -16.72
C GLY A 350 -2.15 -11.08 -15.59
N TYR A 351 -2.71 -12.29 -15.72
CA TYR A 351 -2.38 -13.43 -14.87
C TYR A 351 -1.14 -14.19 -15.41
N PHE A 352 -0.81 -15.32 -14.80
CA PHE A 352 0.35 -16.14 -15.13
C PHE A 352 0.04 -17.63 -14.95
N PRO A 353 0.81 -18.53 -15.57
CA PRO A 353 0.68 -19.98 -15.34
C PRO A 353 1.19 -20.35 -13.95
N PHE A 354 0.29 -20.39 -12.97
CA PHE A 354 0.63 -20.70 -11.57
C PHE A 354 0.98 -22.18 -11.34
N VAL A 355 0.55 -23.09 -12.23
CA VAL A 355 1.02 -24.49 -12.32
C VAL A 355 1.52 -24.72 -13.75
N SER A 356 2.61 -25.47 -13.93
CA SER A 356 3.14 -25.78 -15.26
C SER A 356 3.62 -27.23 -15.37
N SER A 357 3.98 -27.63 -16.59
CA SER A 357 4.62 -28.92 -16.85
C SER A 357 6.01 -29.06 -16.23
N GLN A 358 6.60 -27.97 -15.72
CA GLN A 358 7.85 -27.98 -14.97
C GLN A 358 7.65 -28.08 -13.44
N SER A 359 6.42 -27.98 -12.95
CA SER A 359 6.11 -28.10 -11.52
C SER A 359 6.42 -29.52 -11.01
N ASP A 360 7.31 -29.64 -10.03
CA ASP A 360 7.70 -30.93 -9.45
C ASP A 360 6.91 -31.25 -8.16
N PHE A 361 5.76 -31.88 -8.33
CA PHE A 361 4.96 -32.39 -7.22
C PHE A 361 5.53 -33.69 -6.60
N SER A 362 6.58 -34.28 -7.18
CA SER A 362 7.13 -35.56 -6.71
C SER A 362 7.76 -35.44 -5.32
N GLY A 363 8.35 -34.29 -4.99
CA GLY A 363 8.89 -34.02 -3.66
C GLY A 363 7.81 -34.05 -2.56
N LEU A 364 6.64 -33.48 -2.86
CA LEU A 364 5.47 -33.48 -1.99
C LEU A 364 4.94 -34.90 -1.73
N LEU A 365 4.91 -35.69 -2.80
CA LEU A 365 4.41 -37.05 -2.81
C LEU A 365 5.33 -38.03 -2.08
N ASN A 366 6.64 -37.98 -2.38
CA ASN A 366 7.65 -38.78 -1.70
C ASN A 366 7.63 -38.51 -0.19
N TRP A 367 7.40 -37.26 0.20
CA TRP A 367 7.21 -36.89 1.58
C TRP A 367 5.93 -37.50 2.18
N ALA A 368 4.78 -37.35 1.51
CA ALA A 368 3.48 -37.87 1.98
C ALA A 368 3.54 -39.41 2.17
N GLN A 369 4.13 -40.13 1.23
CA GLN A 369 4.38 -41.57 1.33
C GLN A 369 5.28 -41.93 2.51
N ALA A 370 6.39 -41.21 2.68
CA ALA A 370 7.29 -41.43 3.81
C ALA A 370 6.64 -41.13 5.18
N GLN A 371 5.50 -40.44 5.19
CA GLN A 371 4.71 -40.16 6.40
C GLN A 371 3.57 -41.15 6.63
N GLY A 372 3.42 -42.16 5.78
CA GLY A 372 2.38 -43.16 5.91
C GLY A 372 1.00 -42.68 5.47
N PHE A 373 0.93 -41.59 4.68
CA PHE A 373 -0.28 -41.27 3.93
C PHE A 373 -0.48 -42.30 2.83
N ASP A 374 -1.71 -42.78 2.71
CA ASP A 374 -2.10 -43.73 1.69
C ASP A 374 -2.37 -42.99 0.39
N VAL A 375 -1.31 -42.75 -0.37
CA VAL A 375 -1.35 -42.12 -1.69
C VAL A 375 -1.20 -43.23 -2.74
N ASP A 376 -2.25 -44.04 -2.83
CA ASP A 376 -2.33 -45.27 -3.62
C ASP A 376 -2.08 -45.08 -5.13
N ASN A 377 -2.09 -43.85 -5.66
CA ASN A 377 -2.06 -43.59 -7.09
C ASN A 377 -1.08 -42.49 -7.53
N VAL A 378 0.21 -42.77 -7.35
CA VAL A 378 1.34 -41.95 -7.85
C VAL A 378 1.25 -41.63 -9.35
N ASN A 379 0.76 -42.57 -10.14
CA ASN A 379 0.60 -42.38 -11.59
C ASN A 379 -0.57 -41.45 -11.94
N GLU A 380 -1.63 -41.41 -11.12
CA GLU A 380 -2.74 -40.48 -11.32
C GLU A 380 -2.35 -39.07 -10.89
N LEU A 381 -1.46 -38.91 -9.90
CA LEU A 381 -0.97 -37.58 -9.50
C LEU A 381 -0.13 -36.89 -10.58
N GLY A 382 0.68 -37.65 -11.32
CA GLY A 382 1.36 -37.11 -12.50
C GLY A 382 0.36 -36.64 -13.56
N GLN A 383 -0.69 -37.43 -13.83
CA GLN A 383 -1.75 -37.06 -14.76
C GLN A 383 -2.59 -35.87 -14.26
N ILE A 384 -2.87 -35.80 -12.97
CA ILE A 384 -3.56 -34.66 -12.33
C ILE A 384 -2.71 -33.40 -12.44
N ALA A 385 -1.41 -33.48 -12.17
CA ALA A 385 -0.49 -32.36 -12.32
C ALA A 385 -0.40 -31.91 -13.79
N ASP A 386 -0.32 -32.84 -14.74
CA ASP A 386 -0.35 -32.53 -16.18
C ASP A 386 -1.68 -31.87 -16.58
N THR A 387 -2.81 -32.35 -16.06
CA THR A 387 -4.13 -31.74 -16.29
C THR A 387 -4.20 -30.32 -15.70
N PHE A 388 -3.73 -30.12 -14.47
CA PHE A 388 -3.71 -28.80 -13.84
C PHE A 388 -2.78 -27.83 -14.56
N ALA A 389 -1.61 -28.28 -14.98
CA ALA A 389 -0.69 -27.50 -15.80
C ALA A 389 -1.34 -27.09 -17.13
N HIS A 390 -1.99 -28.04 -17.81
CA HIS A 390 -2.69 -27.75 -19.06
C HIS A 390 -3.85 -26.77 -18.86
N HIS A 391 -4.65 -26.94 -17.81
CA HIS A 391 -5.76 -26.03 -17.50
C HIS A 391 -5.29 -24.63 -17.11
N ALA A 392 -4.20 -24.52 -16.35
CA ALA A 392 -3.59 -23.23 -16.00
C ALA A 392 -3.05 -22.52 -17.25
N GLU A 393 -2.45 -23.25 -18.19
CA GLU A 393 -2.03 -22.73 -19.50
C GLU A 393 -3.23 -22.26 -20.33
N VAL A 394 -4.30 -23.07 -20.43
CA VAL A 394 -5.54 -22.70 -21.12
C VAL A 394 -6.17 -21.43 -20.53
N PHE A 395 -6.23 -21.33 -19.19
CA PHE A 395 -6.70 -20.12 -18.52
C PHE A 395 -5.79 -18.92 -18.81
N TYR A 396 -4.47 -19.08 -18.72
CA TYR A 396 -3.51 -18.01 -18.98
C TYR A 396 -3.64 -17.45 -20.41
N ASP A 397 -3.66 -18.32 -21.41
CA ASP A 397 -3.80 -17.94 -22.82
C ASP A 397 -5.16 -17.27 -23.07
N ALA A 398 -6.25 -17.88 -22.57
CA ALA A 398 -7.60 -17.36 -22.76
C ALA A 398 -7.81 -16.01 -22.05
N SER A 399 -7.29 -15.86 -20.83
CA SER A 399 -7.44 -14.63 -20.04
C SER A 399 -6.63 -13.48 -20.65
N THR A 400 -5.42 -13.75 -21.14
CA THR A 400 -4.60 -12.75 -21.84
C THR A 400 -5.33 -12.19 -23.06
N VAL A 401 -5.81 -13.06 -23.95
CA VAL A 401 -6.57 -12.65 -25.15
C VAL A 401 -7.89 -11.95 -24.78
N ALA A 402 -8.58 -12.44 -23.74
CA ALA A 402 -9.83 -11.85 -23.27
C ALA A 402 -9.63 -10.42 -22.73
N LEU A 403 -8.59 -10.20 -21.92
CA LEU A 403 -8.26 -8.90 -21.34
C LEU A 403 -7.80 -7.90 -22.42
N GLU A 404 -6.96 -8.33 -23.37
CA GLU A 404 -6.58 -7.49 -24.52
C GLU A 404 -7.81 -7.02 -25.31
N SER A 405 -8.72 -7.95 -25.57
CA SER A 405 -9.97 -7.66 -26.29
C SER A 405 -10.91 -6.78 -25.47
N ALA A 406 -10.98 -6.97 -24.14
CA ALA A 406 -11.75 -6.10 -23.25
C ALA A 406 -11.27 -4.64 -23.32
N ILE A 407 -9.96 -4.44 -23.25
CA ILE A 407 -9.33 -3.12 -23.34
C ILE A 407 -9.60 -2.51 -24.71
N ALA A 408 -9.38 -3.25 -25.80
CA ALA A 408 -9.66 -2.77 -27.15
C ALA A 408 -11.13 -2.34 -27.33
N ASN A 409 -12.07 -3.08 -26.74
CA ASN A 409 -13.49 -2.75 -26.74
C ASN A 409 -13.78 -1.49 -25.91
N ALA A 410 -13.21 -1.35 -24.71
CA ALA A 410 -13.38 -0.18 -23.87
C ALA A 410 -12.81 1.09 -24.53
N VAL A 411 -11.63 0.99 -25.14
CA VAL A 411 -10.98 2.07 -25.90
C VAL A 411 -11.82 2.47 -27.12
N THR A 412 -12.33 1.50 -27.88
CA THR A 412 -13.13 1.79 -29.08
C THR A 412 -14.47 2.47 -28.76
N ARG A 413 -15.07 2.15 -27.60
CA ARG A 413 -16.34 2.75 -27.18
C ARG A 413 -16.21 4.19 -26.69
N ARG A 414 -15.01 4.66 -26.36
CA ARG A 414 -14.76 5.98 -25.78
C ARG A 414 -13.61 6.69 -26.48
N GLU A 415 -13.88 7.83 -27.11
CA GLU A 415 -12.85 8.64 -27.81
C GLU A 415 -11.65 9.04 -26.92
N ASN A 416 -11.78 8.98 -25.58
CA ASN A 416 -10.76 9.38 -24.61
C ASN A 416 -10.21 8.23 -23.74
N ALA A 417 -10.47 6.95 -24.06
CA ALA A 417 -9.98 5.82 -23.25
C ALA A 417 -8.65 5.21 -23.77
N THR A 418 -7.83 5.99 -24.49
CA THR A 418 -6.56 5.50 -25.09
C THR A 418 -5.44 5.24 -24.08
N ASP A 419 -5.72 5.37 -22.79
CA ASP A 419 -4.79 5.32 -21.68
C ASP A 419 -4.96 4.06 -20.80
N ILE A 420 -5.70 3.07 -21.30
CA ILE A 420 -5.81 1.73 -20.68
C ILE A 420 -4.79 0.79 -21.33
N THR A 421 -3.92 0.18 -20.53
CA THR A 421 -2.85 -0.71 -21.03
C THR A 421 -2.86 -2.04 -20.29
N LEU A 422 -2.74 -3.15 -21.04
CA LEU A 422 -2.48 -4.47 -20.47
C LEU A 422 -0.98 -4.63 -20.20
N VAL A 423 -0.64 -5.17 -19.05
CA VAL A 423 0.73 -5.51 -18.67
C VAL A 423 0.83 -6.99 -18.35
N ASP A 424 1.66 -7.70 -19.11
CA ASP A 424 2.08 -9.06 -18.83
C ASP A 424 3.36 -9.02 -17.97
N PRO A 425 3.38 -9.65 -16.77
CA PRO A 425 4.56 -9.72 -15.91
C PRO A 425 5.68 -10.63 -16.47
N GLY A 426 5.43 -11.41 -17.53
CA GLY A 426 6.42 -12.24 -18.19
C GLY A 426 6.74 -13.55 -17.47
N PHE A 427 5.77 -14.13 -16.77
CA PHE A 427 5.94 -15.41 -16.08
C PHE A 427 6.01 -16.55 -17.11
N GLY A 428 7.16 -17.23 -17.16
CA GLY A 428 7.33 -18.48 -17.89
C GLY A 428 6.90 -19.71 -17.07
N PRO A 429 6.78 -20.89 -17.71
CA PRO A 429 6.49 -22.15 -17.02
C PRO A 429 7.52 -22.51 -15.95
N GLU A 430 8.77 -22.06 -16.08
CA GLU A 430 9.84 -22.20 -15.10
C GLU A 430 9.61 -21.44 -13.79
N HIS A 431 8.62 -20.55 -13.74
CA HIS A 431 8.32 -19.68 -12.59
C HIS A 431 7.05 -20.07 -11.83
N ALA A 432 6.42 -21.18 -12.20
CA ALA A 432 5.24 -21.75 -11.55
C ALA A 432 5.53 -22.32 -10.15
N VAL A 433 4.51 -22.84 -9.46
CA VAL A 433 4.70 -23.52 -8.17
C VAL A 433 5.61 -24.74 -8.33
N PHE A 434 6.42 -25.01 -7.30
CA PHE A 434 7.30 -26.17 -7.21
C PHE A 434 8.30 -26.33 -8.35
N THR A 435 8.73 -25.22 -8.96
CA THR A 435 9.85 -25.20 -9.90
C THR A 435 11.14 -24.76 -9.19
N GLU A 436 12.30 -24.97 -9.83
CA GLU A 436 13.58 -24.54 -9.24
C GLU A 436 13.72 -23.01 -9.12
N ASP A 437 13.06 -22.24 -10.01
CA ASP A 437 13.06 -20.78 -9.98
C ASP A 437 11.64 -20.21 -9.87
N SER A 438 10.89 -20.70 -8.88
CA SER A 438 9.51 -20.23 -8.65
C SER A 438 9.45 -18.73 -8.35
N TRP A 439 8.51 -18.04 -9.01
CA TRP A 439 8.16 -16.64 -8.73
C TRP A 439 6.85 -16.52 -7.96
N VAL A 440 6.30 -17.65 -7.51
CA VAL A 440 5.12 -17.73 -6.66
C VAL A 440 5.47 -18.34 -5.30
N TRP A 441 4.59 -18.21 -4.32
CA TRP A 441 4.78 -18.86 -3.04
C TRP A 441 4.48 -20.35 -3.12
N ASP A 442 5.42 -21.14 -2.62
CA ASP A 442 5.32 -22.58 -2.52
C ASP A 442 4.89 -23.04 -1.12
N LEU A 443 4.84 -24.35 -0.96
CA LEU A 443 4.74 -25.02 0.33
C LEU A 443 6.11 -25.42 0.86
N ARG A 444 6.31 -25.25 2.16
CA ARG A 444 7.47 -25.79 2.88
C ARG A 444 7.05 -26.87 3.87
N LEU A 445 7.95 -27.82 4.09
CA LEU A 445 7.78 -28.85 5.10
C LEU A 445 8.01 -28.26 6.50
N ASP A 446 6.96 -28.21 7.32
CA ASP A 446 7.05 -27.81 8.74
C ASP A 446 6.02 -28.56 9.59
N ARG A 447 6.37 -29.78 10.01
CA ARG A 447 5.44 -30.68 10.72
C ARG A 447 5.01 -30.15 12.08
N GLU A 448 5.93 -29.49 12.78
CA GLU A 448 5.62 -29.02 14.11
C GLU A 448 4.62 -27.87 14.04
N LEU A 449 4.80 -26.95 13.08
CA LEU A 449 3.83 -25.90 12.83
C LEU A 449 2.52 -26.47 12.28
N ALA A 450 2.57 -27.32 11.25
CA ALA A 450 1.38 -27.96 10.68
C ALA A 450 0.54 -28.69 11.75
N ARG A 451 1.18 -29.50 12.61
CA ARG A 451 0.51 -30.19 13.73
C ARG A 451 -0.11 -29.22 14.74
N ARG A 452 0.54 -28.09 15.03
CA ARG A 452 -0.02 -27.05 15.91
C ARG A 452 -1.23 -26.37 15.29
N LEU A 453 -1.25 -26.23 13.98
CA LEU A 453 -2.36 -25.67 13.20
C LEU A 453 -3.47 -26.69 12.90
N GLY A 454 -3.28 -27.97 13.27
CA GLY A 454 -4.25 -29.04 12.95
C GLY A 454 -4.25 -29.44 11.47
N LEU A 455 -3.16 -29.19 10.76
CA LEU A 455 -2.97 -29.57 9.36
C LEU A 455 -2.32 -30.95 9.28
N ASP A 456 -3.07 -31.95 8.81
CA ASP A 456 -2.58 -33.32 8.72
C ASP A 456 -1.52 -33.49 7.61
N ILE A 457 -1.48 -32.59 6.63
CA ILE A 457 -0.57 -32.70 5.48
C ILE A 457 0.86 -32.23 5.75
N GLY A 458 1.24 -31.86 6.99
CA GLY A 458 2.63 -31.55 7.38
C GLY A 458 3.31 -30.39 6.64
N LEU A 459 2.60 -29.71 5.76
CA LEU A 459 3.05 -28.65 4.88
C LEU A 459 2.38 -27.35 5.30
N VAL A 460 3.12 -26.26 5.15
CA VAL A 460 2.63 -24.90 5.41
C VAL A 460 3.10 -23.99 4.28
N PRO A 461 2.39 -22.89 4.02
CA PRO A 461 2.88 -21.85 3.11
C PRO A 461 4.29 -21.36 3.51
N GLU A 462 5.11 -21.07 2.51
CA GLU A 462 6.47 -20.55 2.72
C GLU A 462 6.48 -19.07 3.17
N ASP A 463 5.43 -18.33 2.85
CA ASP A 463 5.40 -16.88 2.94
C ASP A 463 5.47 -16.32 4.38
N PRO A 464 5.96 -15.07 4.53
CA PRO A 464 6.08 -14.41 5.84
C PRO A 464 4.75 -14.02 6.49
N MET A 465 3.63 -14.01 5.76
CA MET A 465 2.31 -13.61 6.27
C MET A 465 1.52 -14.76 6.90
N LEU A 466 2.05 -15.99 6.88
CA LEU A 466 1.38 -17.16 7.46
C LEU A 466 0.89 -16.92 8.90
N MET A 467 1.72 -16.38 9.79
CA MET A 467 1.32 -16.19 11.19
C MET A 467 0.21 -15.14 11.35
N PHE A 468 0.23 -14.10 10.52
CA PHE A 468 -0.86 -13.14 10.45
C PHE A 468 -2.16 -13.83 10.02
N ARG A 469 -2.10 -14.69 8.99
CA ARG A 469 -3.27 -15.46 8.54
C ARG A 469 -3.74 -16.45 9.60
N VAL A 470 -2.85 -17.08 10.36
CA VAL A 470 -3.26 -17.94 11.50
C VAL A 470 -4.12 -17.16 12.48
N GLU A 471 -3.73 -15.94 12.86
CA GLU A 471 -4.56 -15.12 13.75
C GLU A 471 -5.91 -14.78 13.09
N ALA A 472 -5.90 -14.31 11.85
CA ALA A 472 -7.11 -13.84 11.18
C ALA A 472 -8.09 -14.97 10.78
N CYS A 473 -7.59 -16.12 10.33
CA CYS A 473 -8.41 -17.25 9.87
C CYS A 473 -9.15 -17.97 11.03
N PHE A 474 -8.64 -17.86 12.25
CA PHE A 474 -9.24 -18.46 13.45
C PHE A 474 -9.96 -17.45 14.35
N GLU A 475 -10.04 -16.16 13.96
CA GLU A 475 -10.95 -15.21 14.59
C GLU A 475 -12.42 -15.55 14.28
N ASP A 476 -13.32 -15.31 15.25
CA ASP A 476 -14.76 -15.52 15.09
C ASP A 476 -15.30 -14.65 13.93
N GLY A 477 -15.82 -15.26 12.86
CA GLY A 477 -16.45 -14.56 11.75
C GLY A 477 -15.75 -14.66 10.38
N SER A 478 -14.65 -15.41 10.26
CA SER A 478 -14.09 -15.73 8.93
C SER A 478 -15.13 -16.43 8.04
N ILE A 479 -15.31 -15.91 6.82
CA ILE A 479 -16.23 -16.49 5.82
C ILE A 479 -15.60 -17.65 5.04
N SER A 480 -14.29 -17.84 5.17
CA SER A 480 -13.55 -18.86 4.44
C SER A 480 -13.22 -20.05 5.33
N ASP A 481 -13.22 -21.23 4.71
CA ASP A 481 -12.70 -22.44 5.36
C ASP A 481 -11.26 -22.17 5.84
N PRO A 482 -10.91 -22.53 7.10
CA PRO A 482 -9.60 -22.26 7.65
C PRO A 482 -8.44 -22.79 6.80
N PHE A 483 -8.62 -23.90 6.08
CA PHE A 483 -7.61 -24.42 5.19
C PHE A 483 -7.37 -23.48 3.99
N THR A 484 -8.42 -23.14 3.24
CA THR A 484 -8.32 -22.19 2.13
C THR A 484 -7.73 -20.85 2.57
N CYS A 485 -8.15 -20.36 3.74
CA CYS A 485 -7.68 -19.11 4.32
C CYS A 485 -6.17 -19.14 4.64
N LEU A 486 -5.67 -20.22 5.26
CA LEU A 486 -4.25 -20.35 5.61
C LEU A 486 -3.36 -20.41 4.36
N PHE A 487 -3.83 -21.12 3.32
CA PHE A 487 -3.11 -21.38 2.07
C PHE A 487 -3.32 -20.31 1.00
N ALA A 488 -3.98 -19.20 1.33
CA ALA A 488 -4.37 -18.14 0.40
C ALA A 488 -3.22 -17.40 -0.30
N SER A 489 -1.95 -17.67 0.04
CA SER A 489 -0.77 -17.13 -0.65
C SER A 489 -0.19 -18.10 -1.67
N VAL A 490 -0.51 -19.39 -1.61
CA VAL A 490 0.14 -20.42 -2.40
C VAL A 490 -0.25 -20.25 -3.87
N GLY A 491 0.75 -20.15 -4.75
CA GLY A 491 0.54 -19.80 -6.15
C GLY A 491 0.39 -18.30 -6.42
N HIS A 492 0.41 -17.43 -5.40
CA HIS A 492 0.50 -15.96 -5.59
C HIS A 492 1.94 -15.51 -5.78
N PRO A 493 2.18 -14.34 -6.41
CA PRO A 493 3.54 -13.83 -6.59
C PRO A 493 4.30 -13.72 -5.28
N ASN A 494 5.49 -14.33 -5.24
CA ASN A 494 6.47 -14.10 -4.17
C ASN A 494 7.26 -12.81 -4.44
N VAL A 495 8.30 -12.54 -3.64
CA VAL A 495 9.11 -11.31 -3.78
C VAL A 495 9.72 -11.16 -5.18
N LYS A 496 10.08 -12.25 -5.88
CA LYS A 496 10.57 -12.20 -7.26
C LYS A 496 9.43 -11.88 -8.23
N GLY A 497 8.30 -12.59 -8.10
CA GLY A 497 7.13 -12.36 -8.95
C GLY A 497 6.58 -10.94 -8.85
N ALA A 498 6.51 -10.39 -7.62
CA ALA A 498 6.07 -9.02 -7.39
C ALA A 498 6.99 -7.97 -8.05
N LYS A 499 8.31 -8.24 -8.06
CA LYS A 499 9.28 -7.41 -8.78
C LYS A 499 9.09 -7.50 -10.29
N ALA A 500 8.85 -8.69 -10.84
CA ALA A 500 8.57 -8.85 -12.27
C ALA A 500 7.34 -8.04 -12.70
N TYR A 501 6.24 -8.10 -11.93
CA TYR A 501 5.08 -7.23 -12.13
C TYR A 501 5.44 -5.75 -12.09
N ALA A 502 6.13 -5.30 -11.03
CA ALA A 502 6.49 -3.89 -10.88
C ALA A 502 7.39 -3.39 -12.03
N GLU A 503 8.37 -4.17 -12.45
CA GLU A 503 9.25 -3.85 -13.58
C GLU A 503 8.48 -3.76 -14.89
N ALA A 504 7.56 -4.69 -15.15
CA ALA A 504 6.71 -4.68 -16.34
C ALA A 504 5.78 -3.46 -16.35
N ILE A 505 5.17 -3.11 -15.22
CA ILE A 505 4.31 -1.93 -15.07
C ILE A 505 5.11 -0.65 -15.34
N ILE A 506 6.28 -0.49 -14.70
CA ILE A 506 7.11 0.71 -14.87
C ILE A 506 7.62 0.83 -16.31
N LYS A 507 7.95 -0.29 -16.96
CA LYS A 507 8.30 -0.30 -18.38
C LYS A 507 7.13 0.20 -19.23
N ALA A 508 5.93 -0.33 -19.01
CA ALA A 508 4.73 0.09 -19.75
C ALA A 508 4.45 1.59 -19.57
N LEU A 509 4.50 2.11 -18.33
CA LEU A 509 4.27 3.53 -18.05
C LEU A 509 5.29 4.46 -18.74
N LYS A 510 6.54 3.99 -18.92
CA LYS A 510 7.57 4.71 -19.68
C LYS A 510 7.28 4.69 -21.19
N GLU A 511 6.89 3.54 -21.73
CA GLU A 511 6.60 3.36 -23.15
C GLU A 511 5.34 4.14 -23.60
N THR A 512 4.35 4.25 -22.71
CA THR A 512 3.12 5.01 -22.94
C THR A 512 3.22 6.49 -22.54
N ASN A 513 4.37 6.93 -22.02
CA ASN A 513 4.60 8.29 -21.50
C ASN A 513 3.54 8.71 -20.46
N GLN A 514 3.14 7.76 -19.61
CA GLN A 514 2.22 7.93 -18.48
C GLN A 514 2.96 8.19 -17.16
N LEU A 515 4.30 8.04 -17.14
CA LEU A 515 5.10 8.64 -16.08
C LEU A 515 5.23 10.16 -16.32
N PRO A 516 4.93 10.99 -15.31
CA PRO A 516 5.28 12.40 -15.33
C PRO A 516 6.78 12.57 -15.64
N GLN A 517 7.11 13.52 -16.51
CA GLN A 517 8.51 13.86 -16.82
C GLN A 517 9.11 14.83 -15.79
#